data_AF-A0A182QHW2-F1
#
_entry.id   AF-A0A182QHW2-F1
#
_cell.length_a   1.000
_cell.length_b   1.000
_cell.length_c   1.000
_cell.angle_alpha   90.00
_cell.angle_beta   90.00
_cell.angle_gamma   90.00
#
_symmetry.space_group_name_H-M   'P 1'
#
loop_
_entity.id
_entity.type
_entity.pdbx_description
1 polymer ?
#
loop_
_entity_poly.entity_id
_entity_poly.type
_entity_poly.pdbx_seq_one_letter_code
_entity_poly.pdbx_strand_id
1 'polypeptide(L)' 'LELSLNCVYDYVEVFDNSSMANSLVGRYCGSDKPPAMTSSGNMVTIRFVTDFSSAKDGFSLSFNFIDVEKSFFKITNLSF' A
#
# COMPACT_ATOMS: atom_id res chain seq x y z
N LEU A 1 -8.92 1.42 -8.18
CA LEU A 1 -7.86 0.67 -8.91
C LEU A 1 -8.50 -0.26 -9.97
N GLU A 2 -7.73 -0.74 -10.95
CA GLU A 2 -8.25 -1.54 -12.06
C GLU A 2 -7.97 -3.03 -11.86
N LEU A 3 -9.01 -3.87 -11.93
CA LEU A 3 -8.87 -5.31 -11.76
C LEU A 3 -8.21 -5.91 -13.00
N SER A 4 -7.04 -6.52 -12.83
CA SER A 4 -6.29 -7.17 -13.91
C SER A 4 -5.47 -8.35 -13.40
N LEU A 5 -5.17 -9.31 -14.30
CA LEU A 5 -4.28 -10.42 -13.98
C LEU A 5 -2.90 -9.87 -13.59
N ASN A 6 -2.38 -10.24 -12.42
CA ASN A 6 -1.10 -9.77 -11.86
C ASN A 6 -1.01 -8.25 -11.61
N CYS A 7 -2.13 -7.52 -11.59
CA CYS A 7 -2.18 -6.08 -11.32
C CYS A 7 -1.22 -5.27 -12.20
N VAL A 8 -1.52 -5.18 -13.50
CA VAL A 8 -0.65 -4.56 -14.50
C VAL A 8 -1.12 -3.18 -15.00
N TYR A 9 -2.40 -2.84 -14.78
CA TYR A 9 -2.96 -1.53 -15.09
C TYR A 9 -2.84 -0.60 -13.88
N ASP A 10 -3.95 -0.15 -13.29
CA ASP A 10 -3.91 0.68 -12.08
C ASP A 10 -3.72 -0.14 -10.80
N TYR A 11 -2.64 0.12 -10.06
CA TYR A 11 -2.32 -0.60 -8.83
C TYR A 11 -1.58 0.25 -7.78
N VAL A 12 -1.62 -0.22 -6.54
CA VAL A 12 -0.83 0.31 -5.43
C VAL A 12 0.14 -0.75 -4.94
N GLU A 13 1.39 -0.36 -4.73
CA GLU A 13 2.40 -1.17 -4.04
C GLU A 13 2.73 -0.58 -2.68
N VAL A 14 2.97 -1.48 -1.72
CA VAL A 14 3.34 -1.16 -0.35
C VAL A 14 4.71 -1.75 -0.07
N PHE A 15 5.61 -0.91 0.43
CA PHE A 15 6.99 -1.28 0.78
C PHE A 15 7.24 -1.01 2.26
N ASP A 16 7.72 -2.02 3.00
CA ASP A 16 8.04 -1.93 4.43
C ASP A 16 9.55 -1.75 4.63
N ASN A 17 9.99 -0.56 5.09
CA ASN A 17 11.36 -0.03 5.12
C ASN A 17 11.76 0.83 3.90
N SER A 18 12.96 1.44 4.01
CA SER A 18 13.48 2.43 3.08
C SER A 18 14.01 1.93 1.75
N SER A 19 14.40 0.67 1.66
CA SER A 19 14.98 0.12 0.45
C SER A 19 13.92 -0.60 -0.38
N MET A 20 13.37 0.09 -1.39
CA MET A 20 12.38 -0.45 -2.34
C MET A 20 12.80 -1.78 -3.02
N ALA A 21 14.11 -2.06 -3.08
CA ALA A 21 14.64 -3.21 -3.81
C ALA A 21 14.28 -4.57 -3.19
N ASN A 22 14.01 -4.65 -1.88
CA ASN A 22 13.73 -5.91 -1.17
C ASN A 22 12.65 -5.79 -0.07
N SER A 23 11.81 -4.75 -0.14
CA SER A 23 10.80 -4.47 0.90
C SER A 23 9.35 -4.58 0.42
N LEU A 24 9.09 -5.10 -0.78
CA LEU A 24 7.73 -5.19 -1.31
C LEU A 24 6.88 -6.11 -0.45
N VAL A 25 5.90 -5.54 0.22
CA VAL A 25 4.89 -6.26 1.01
C VAL A 25 3.84 -6.84 0.07
N GLY A 26 3.41 -6.06 -0.92
CA GLY A 26 2.40 -6.51 -1.87
C GLY A 26 2.05 -5.46 -2.91
N ARG A 27 1.45 -5.95 -4.00
CA ARG A 27 0.82 -5.17 -5.06
C ARG A 27 -0.67 -5.47 -5.06
N TYR A 28 -1.48 -4.42 -5.10
CA TYR A 28 -2.93 -4.51 -4.95
C TYR A 28 -3.62 -3.73 -6.08
N CYS A 29 -4.70 -4.31 -6.61
CA CYS A 29 -5.53 -3.72 -7.64
C CYS A 29 -6.98 -4.19 -7.50
N GLY A 30 -7.89 -3.62 -8.29
CA GLY A 30 -9.34 -3.85 -8.14
C GLY A 30 -9.93 -3.15 -6.92
N SER A 31 -10.87 -3.82 -6.24
CA SER A 31 -11.64 -3.27 -5.11
C SER A 31 -11.44 -4.04 -3.80
N ASP A 32 -10.62 -5.08 -3.79
CA ASP A 32 -10.44 -5.94 -2.63
C ASP A 32 -9.56 -5.27 -1.58
N LYS A 33 -10.07 -5.11 -0.37
CA LYS A 33 -9.36 -4.46 0.73
C LYS A 33 -8.09 -5.23 1.12
N PRO A 34 -6.89 -4.62 1.16
CA PRO A 34 -5.69 -5.30 1.59
C PRO A 34 -5.75 -5.63 3.09
N PRO A 35 -5.01 -6.66 3.54
CA PRO A 35 -4.86 -6.92 4.95
C PRO A 35 -4.15 -5.75 5.65
N ALA A 36 -4.53 -5.50 6.91
CA ALA A 36 -3.80 -4.55 7.75
C ALA A 36 -2.38 -5.05 7.99
N MET A 37 -1.42 -4.12 8.04
CA MET A 37 -0.01 -4.43 8.30
C MET A 37 0.58 -3.53 9.37
N THR A 38 1.62 -4.03 10.04
CA THR A 38 2.49 -3.27 10.93
C THR A 38 3.86 -3.22 10.28
N SER A 39 4.41 -2.02 10.09
CA SER A 39 5.75 -1.86 9.53
C SER A 39 6.80 -2.40 10.50
N SER A 40 7.88 -2.94 9.95
CA SER A 40 9.05 -3.39 10.72
C SER A 40 9.96 -2.24 11.15
N GLY A 41 9.70 -1.02 10.68
CA GLY A 41 10.41 0.19 11.08
C GLY A 41 9.53 1.44 11.06
N ASN A 42 10.17 2.60 11.05
CA ASN A 42 9.51 3.90 11.08
C ASN A 42 9.22 4.45 9.67
N MET A 43 9.25 3.62 8.63
CA MET A 43 9.02 4.08 7.27
C MET A 43 8.30 3.04 6.41
N VAL A 44 7.28 3.51 5.71
CA VAL A 44 6.52 2.78 4.69
C VAL A 44 6.48 3.64 3.44
N THR A 45 6.69 3.03 2.27
CA THR A 45 6.54 3.71 0.98
C THR A 45 5.33 3.16 0.25
N ILE A 46 4.50 4.07 -0.27
CA ILE A 46 3.32 3.76 -1.06
C ILE A 46 3.56 4.26 -2.47
N ARG A 47 3.49 3.35 -3.46
CA ARG A 47 3.64 3.69 -4.88
C ARG A 47 2.32 3.44 -5.60
N PHE A 48 1.73 4.50 -6.14
CA PHE A 48 0.54 4.43 -6.97
C PHE A 48 0.95 4.54 -8.45
N VAL A 49 0.53 3.57 -9.25
CA VAL A 49 0.81 3.48 -10.69
C VAL A 49 -0.51 3.42 -11.43
N THR A 50 -0.63 4.19 -12.50
CA THR A 50 -1.82 4.24 -13.36
C THR A 50 -1.46 4.14 -14.82
N ASP A 51 -2.41 3.72 -15.65
CA ASP A 51 -2.32 3.82 -17.11
C ASP A 51 -3.13 5.01 -17.68
N PHE A 52 -3.37 5.03 -18.99
CA PHE A 52 -4.03 6.14 -19.67
C PHE A 52 -5.57 6.03 -19.69
N SER A 53 -6.14 4.95 -19.15
CA SER A 53 -7.55 4.59 -19.30
C SER A 53 -8.20 4.22 -17.96
N SER A 54 -9.51 3.95 -17.98
CA SER A 54 -10.23 3.31 -16.85
C SER A 54 -10.06 3.94 -15.46
N ALA A 55 -9.85 5.26 -15.38
CA ALA A 55 -9.67 5.97 -14.11
C ALA A 55 -10.84 5.74 -13.14
N LYS A 56 -10.51 5.52 -11.87
CA LYS A 56 -11.47 5.32 -10.76
C LYS A 56 -11.14 6.24 -9.58
N ASP A 57 -11.92 6.12 -8.51
CA ASP A 57 -11.84 6.97 -7.31
C ASP A 57 -10.49 6.92 -6.56
N GLY A 58 -9.64 5.92 -6.83
CA GLY A 58 -8.27 5.86 -6.33
C GLY A 58 -8.10 4.94 -5.12
N PHE A 59 -7.46 5.45 -4.06
CA PHE A 59 -7.26 4.76 -2.79
C PHE A 59 -7.29 5.74 -1.61
N SER A 60 -7.62 5.25 -0.42
CA SER A 60 -7.47 5.96 0.84
C SER A 60 -6.77 5.08 1.86
N LEU A 61 -5.85 5.66 2.63
CA LEU A 61 -5.13 4.95 3.67
C LEU A 61 -5.13 5.73 4.98
N SER A 62 -5.15 4.98 6.08
CA SER A 62 -5.01 5.48 7.44
C SER A 62 -3.86 4.75 8.11
N PHE A 63 -2.97 5.52 8.72
CA PHE A 63 -1.87 4.99 9.53
C PHE A 63 -1.92 5.57 10.94
N ASN A 64 -1.35 4.82 11.87
CA ASN A 64 -1.10 5.27 13.24
C ASN A 64 0.26 4.77 13.69
N PHE A 65 0.90 5.49 14.60
CA PHE A 65 2.10 5.00 15.27
C PHE A 65 1.70 3.95 16.33
N ILE A 66 2.47 2.87 16.46
CA ILE A 66 2.36 1.90 17.55
C ILE A 66 3.58 2.12 18.44
N ASP A 67 3.34 2.55 19.68
CA ASP A 67 4.30 2.78 20.77
C ASP A 67 5.41 3.84 20.57
N VAL A 68 5.55 4.71 21.58
CA VAL A 68 6.53 5.80 21.67
C VAL A 68 7.95 5.28 21.98
N GLU A 69 8.08 4.03 22.41
CA GLU A 69 9.35 3.37 22.75
C GLU A 69 9.96 2.57 21.59
N LYS A 70 9.17 2.25 20.55
CA LYS A 70 9.66 1.62 19.31
C LYS A 70 8.83 2.12 18.13
N SER A 71 9.37 3.03 17.35
CA SER A 71 8.72 3.69 16.20
C SER A 71 8.23 2.71 15.11
N PHE A 72 7.07 2.08 15.29
CA PHE A 72 6.38 1.31 14.25
C PHE A 72 5.13 2.04 13.76
N PHE A 73 4.78 1.87 12.50
CA PHE A 73 3.54 2.37 11.91
C PHE A 73 2.58 1.20 11.65
N LYS A 74 1.34 1.30 12.12
CA LYS A 74 0.24 0.43 11.75
C LYS A 74 -0.56 1.10 10.65
N ILE A 75 -0.83 0.41 9.56
CA ILE A 75 -1.91 0.80 8.65
C ILE A 75 -3.16 0.06 9.11
N THR A 76 -4.13 0.82 9.61
CA THR A 76 -5.37 0.28 10.20
C THR A 76 -6.51 0.24 9.22
N ASN A 77 -6.48 1.06 8.17
CA ASN A 77 -7.46 1.04 7.09
C ASN A 77 -6.82 1.46 5.78
N LEU A 78 -6.72 0.53 4.83
CA LEU A 78 -6.45 0.81 3.43
C LEU A 78 -7.70 0.39 2.68
N SER A 79 -8.34 1.30 1.93
CA SER A 79 -9.56 1.04 1.16
C SER A 79 -9.38 1.54 -0.27
N PHE A 80 -9.90 0.79 -1.24
CA PHE A 80 -9.86 1.07 -2.68
C PHE A 80 -11.24 1.43 -3.23
#